data_AF-A0A3D1IHS3-F1
#
_entry.id   AF-A0A3D1IHS3-F1
#
_cell.length_a   1.000
_cell.length_b   1.000
_cell.length_c   1.000
_cell.angle_alpha   90.00
_cell.angle_beta   90.00
_cell.angle_gamma   90.00
#
_symmetry.space_group_name_H-M   'P 1'
#
loop_
_entity.id
_entity.type
_entity.pdbx_description
1 polymer ?
#
loop_
_entity_poly.entity_id
_entity_poly.type
_entity_poly.pdbx_seq_one_letter_code
_entity_poly.pdbx_strand_id
1 'polypeptide(L)'
;MASPRPGVGCTIRPTKRERKVSKIAHSSVWMVAVLGVCLSVTASVSTQTGGPVVGPPRGALVVVGGAMRDPAILERFVRLAGGPDSPIVVIPTAGGAETYDQSYPGLQAFRDAGATDLVVLHTTDRDVADSEAFVSPLRRARGVWFPGGRQWRLADAYLDTEVHEALRDVLRRGGVVGGSSAGATILGSYLARGDSATNTIMMGD
;
A
#
# COMPACT_ATOMS: atom_id res chain seq x y z
N MET A 1 -42.81 16.51 36.36
CA MET A 1 -43.84 16.32 35.31
C MET A 1 -43.27 15.41 34.24
N ALA A 2 -43.75 14.17 34.17
CA ALA A 2 -43.66 13.33 32.99
C ALA A 2 -44.79 12.30 33.09
N SER A 3 -45.73 12.35 32.16
CA SER A 3 -46.90 11.46 32.08
C SER A 3 -46.59 10.28 31.14
N PRO A 4 -47.12 9.07 31.41
CA PRO A 4 -46.99 7.95 30.49
C PRO A 4 -48.16 7.92 29.49
N ARG A 5 -47.90 7.51 28.23
CA ARG A 5 -48.94 7.17 27.24
C ARG A 5 -49.07 5.65 27.11
N PRO A 6 -50.29 5.11 26.91
CA PRO A 6 -50.56 3.68 26.88
C PRO A 6 -50.35 3.07 25.50
N GLY A 7 -50.12 1.75 25.49
CA GLY A 7 -49.93 0.94 24.29
C GLY A 7 -51.23 0.58 23.56
N VAL A 8 -51.05 0.02 22.36
CA VAL A 8 -52.08 -0.73 21.64
C VAL A 8 -51.44 -2.02 21.13
N GLY A 9 -51.90 -3.14 21.69
CA GLY A 9 -51.64 -4.47 21.17
C GLY A 9 -52.57 -4.78 19.99
N CYS A 10 -52.06 -5.54 19.02
CA CYS A 10 -52.87 -6.22 18.03
C CYS A 10 -52.41 -7.68 18.01
N THR A 11 -53.29 -8.58 18.44
CA THR A 11 -53.12 -10.03 18.40
C THR A 11 -54.08 -10.63 17.37
N ILE A 12 -53.82 -11.91 17.01
CA ILE A 12 -54.70 -12.93 16.38
C ILE A 12 -54.56 -13.01 14.84
N ARG A 13 -54.31 -14.14 14.16
CA ARG A 13 -54.14 -15.61 14.46
C ARG A 13 -53.47 -16.27 13.23
N PRO A 14 -52.94 -17.51 13.34
CA PRO A 14 -52.34 -18.24 12.22
C PRO A 14 -53.43 -18.96 11.39
N THR A 15 -53.28 -19.00 10.07
CA THR A 15 -54.08 -19.89 9.21
C THR A 15 -53.18 -20.96 8.60
N LYS A 16 -53.45 -22.20 9.02
CA LYS A 16 -52.92 -23.44 8.49
C LYS A 16 -53.60 -23.70 7.14
N ARG A 17 -52.84 -23.85 6.04
CA ARG A 17 -53.37 -24.44 4.81
C ARG A 17 -52.48 -25.58 4.33
N GLU A 18 -53.05 -26.77 4.38
CA GLU A 18 -52.42 -28.03 4.01
C GLU A 18 -52.45 -28.28 2.49
N ARG A 19 -51.35 -28.89 2.03
CA ARG A 19 -51.19 -29.92 0.97
C ARG A 19 -51.60 -29.62 -0.47
N LYS A 20 -50.61 -29.79 -1.36
CA LYS A 20 -50.65 -30.88 -2.35
C LYS A 20 -49.24 -31.29 -2.78
N VAL A 21 -48.81 -32.47 -2.33
CA VAL A 21 -47.62 -33.17 -2.85
C VAL A 21 -48.05 -33.86 -4.13
N SER A 22 -47.46 -33.48 -5.26
CA SER A 22 -47.62 -34.19 -6.53
C SER A 22 -46.75 -35.46 -6.50
N LYS A 23 -47.40 -36.61 -6.63
CA LYS A 23 -46.76 -37.92 -6.76
C LYS A 23 -46.19 -38.03 -8.18
N ILE A 24 -44.87 -38.13 -8.30
CA ILE A 24 -44.25 -38.57 -9.56
C ILE A 24 -44.20 -40.10 -9.51
N ALA A 25 -44.86 -40.70 -10.51
CA ALA A 25 -44.99 -42.13 -10.67
C ALA A 25 -43.65 -42.78 -11.05
N HIS A 26 -43.43 -43.98 -10.53
CA HIS A 26 -42.34 -44.87 -10.91
C HIS A 26 -42.63 -45.50 -12.27
N SER A 27 -41.63 -45.50 -13.15
CA SER A 27 -41.53 -46.45 -14.25
C SER A 27 -40.09 -46.95 -14.35
N SER A 28 -39.99 -48.28 -14.27
CA SER A 28 -38.81 -49.10 -14.06
C SER A 28 -37.89 -49.20 -15.28
N VAL A 29 -36.74 -49.87 -15.05
CA VAL A 29 -35.74 -50.37 -16.03
C VAL A 29 -34.75 -49.28 -16.47
N TRP A 30 -33.45 -49.31 -16.16
CA TRP A 30 -32.47 -50.37 -16.40
C TRP A 30 -31.40 -50.47 -15.30
N MET A 31 -31.10 -51.70 -14.93
CA MET A 31 -29.94 -52.13 -14.16
C MET A 31 -28.68 -51.90 -15.00
N VAL A 32 -27.86 -50.92 -14.62
CA VAL A 32 -26.46 -50.82 -15.07
C VAL A 32 -25.60 -50.92 -13.82
N ALA A 33 -24.98 -52.08 -13.65
CA ALA A 33 -23.88 -52.26 -12.72
C ALA A 33 -22.73 -51.35 -13.17
N VAL A 34 -22.59 -50.18 -12.57
CA VAL A 34 -21.44 -49.29 -12.77
C VAL A 34 -20.30 -49.90 -11.96
N LEU A 35 -19.57 -50.81 -12.60
CA LEU A 35 -18.32 -51.35 -12.11
C LEU A 35 -17.33 -50.19 -12.03
N GLY A 36 -16.78 -49.99 -10.83
CA GLY A 36 -16.03 -48.81 -10.46
C GLY A 36 -14.77 -48.59 -11.30
N VAL A 37 -14.53 -47.31 -11.60
CA VAL A 37 -13.22 -46.68 -11.50
C VAL A 37 -13.49 -45.27 -10.98
N CYS A 38 -13.50 -45.10 -9.66
CA CYS A 38 -13.32 -43.77 -9.06
C CYS A 38 -11.86 -43.37 -9.30
N LEU A 39 -11.59 -42.82 -10.49
CA LEU A 39 -10.34 -42.11 -10.75
C LEU A 39 -10.41 -40.83 -9.91
N SER A 40 -9.93 -40.90 -8.67
CA SER A 40 -9.70 -39.75 -7.83
C SER A 40 -8.67 -38.87 -8.53
N VAL A 41 -9.14 -37.89 -9.30
CA VAL A 41 -8.31 -36.78 -9.77
C VAL A 41 -7.93 -36.00 -8.52
N THR A 42 -6.85 -36.41 -7.88
CA THR A 42 -6.13 -35.57 -6.93
C THR A 42 -5.57 -34.42 -7.74
N ALA A 43 -6.33 -33.33 -7.84
CA ALA A 43 -5.78 -32.06 -8.26
C ALA A 43 -4.72 -31.70 -7.21
N SER A 44 -3.46 -31.96 -7.54
CA SER A 44 -2.34 -31.43 -6.80
C SER A 44 -2.45 -29.91 -6.89
N VAL A 45 -3.00 -29.29 -5.85
CA VAL A 45 -2.85 -27.86 -5.63
C VAL A 45 -1.37 -27.67 -5.38
N SER A 46 -0.62 -27.41 -6.45
CA SER A 46 0.74 -26.91 -6.34
C SER A 46 0.62 -25.56 -5.66
N THR A 47 0.81 -25.55 -4.34
CA THR A 47 1.17 -24.34 -3.60
C THR A 47 2.49 -23.89 -4.20
N GLN A 48 2.42 -23.03 -5.21
CA GLN A 48 3.57 -22.33 -5.72
C GLN A 48 3.94 -21.35 -4.60
N THR A 49 4.69 -21.83 -3.61
CA THR A 49 5.47 -20.98 -2.73
C THR A 49 6.45 -20.28 -3.66
N GLY A 50 6.06 -19.09 -4.13
CA GLY A 50 6.92 -18.24 -4.92
C GLY A 50 8.26 -18.16 -4.20
N GLY A 51 9.34 -18.37 -4.95
CA GLY A 51 10.68 -18.21 -4.40
C GLY A 51 10.84 -16.83 -3.74
N PRO A 52 11.87 -16.63 -2.90
CA PRO A 52 12.10 -15.36 -2.25
C PRO A 52 12.02 -14.23 -3.29
N VAL A 53 11.13 -13.26 -3.06
CA VAL A 53 11.03 -12.07 -3.91
C VAL A 53 12.30 -11.27 -3.67
N VAL A 54 13.23 -11.36 -4.61
CA VAL A 54 14.46 -10.58 -4.59
C VAL A 54 14.10 -9.17 -5.05
N GLY A 55 14.75 -8.16 -4.46
CA GLY A 55 14.55 -6.75 -4.82
C GLY A 55 14.75 -6.48 -6.32
N PRO A 56 14.45 -5.25 -6.79
CA PRO A 56 14.46 -4.96 -8.23
C PRO A 56 15.81 -5.35 -8.86
N PRO A 57 15.82 -5.89 -10.08
CA PRO A 57 17.05 -6.38 -10.73
C PRO A 57 18.07 -5.26 -10.99
N ARG A 58 17.61 -4.01 -10.92
CA ARG A 58 18.40 -2.79 -11.00
C ARG A 58 17.90 -1.83 -9.93
N GLY A 59 18.82 -0.98 -9.44
CA GLY A 59 18.54 0.00 -8.41
C GLY A 59 18.59 -0.58 -7.01
N ALA A 60 18.27 0.24 -6.03
CA ALA A 60 18.35 -0.13 -4.62
C ALA A 60 17.17 0.43 -3.82
N LEU A 61 16.82 -0.30 -2.76
CA LEU A 61 15.92 0.18 -1.71
C LEU A 61 16.72 0.42 -0.44
N VAL A 62 16.47 1.55 0.23
CA VAL A 62 17.01 1.84 1.57
C VAL A 62 15.85 1.99 2.54
N VAL A 63 15.64 0.97 3.38
CA VAL A 63 14.47 0.86 4.27
C VAL A 63 14.93 1.06 5.71
N VAL A 64 14.48 2.12 6.36
CA VAL A 64 14.93 2.49 7.71
C VAL A 64 13.76 2.54 8.68
N GLY A 65 13.87 1.83 9.80
CA GLY A 65 12.78 1.69 10.78
C GLY A 65 12.33 2.98 11.49
N GLY A 66 13.04 4.09 11.31
CA GLY A 66 12.81 5.35 12.02
C GLY A 66 13.95 5.69 12.98
N ALA A 67 13.85 6.87 13.62
CA ALA A 67 14.82 7.35 14.61
C ALA A 67 16.29 7.22 14.17
N MET A 68 16.56 7.49 12.88
CA MET A 68 17.90 7.40 12.32
C MET A 68 18.85 8.36 13.04
N ARG A 69 19.96 7.82 13.56
CA ARG A 69 21.02 8.59 14.24
C ARG A 69 22.37 8.46 13.56
N ASP A 70 22.55 7.40 12.77
CA ASP A 70 23.81 7.10 12.10
C ASP A 70 23.83 7.75 10.70
N PRO A 71 24.75 8.71 10.45
CA PRO A 71 24.87 9.34 9.13
C PRO A 71 25.29 8.36 8.03
N ALA A 72 25.90 7.23 8.36
CA ALA A 72 26.39 6.24 7.39
C ALA A 72 25.29 5.71 6.46
N ILE A 73 24.03 5.73 6.93
CA ILE A 73 22.87 5.33 6.11
C ILE A 73 22.63 6.35 4.99
N LEU A 74 22.65 7.65 5.29
CA LEU A 74 22.47 8.69 4.28
C LEU A 74 23.68 8.78 3.35
N GLU A 75 24.90 8.62 3.87
CA GLU A 75 26.10 8.50 3.02
C GLU A 75 25.99 7.32 2.05
N ARG A 76 25.50 6.16 2.52
CA ARG A 76 25.27 5.00 1.66
C ARG A 76 24.18 5.29 0.63
N PHE A 77 23.11 5.97 1.01
CA PHE A 77 22.06 6.40 0.10
C PHE A 77 22.61 7.32 -1.00
N VAL A 78 23.40 8.35 -0.65
CA VAL A 78 24.05 9.26 -1.60
C VAL A 78 24.97 8.48 -2.54
N ARG A 79 25.79 7.54 -2.04
CA ARG A 79 26.61 6.66 -2.89
C ARG A 79 25.78 5.82 -3.86
N LEU A 80 24.64 5.28 -3.41
CA LEU A 80 23.72 4.50 -4.25
C LEU A 80 23.02 5.36 -5.31
N ALA A 81 22.76 6.64 -5.01
CA ALA A 81 22.28 7.60 -5.99
C ALA A 81 23.31 7.91 -7.08
N GLY A 82 24.60 7.66 -6.84
CA GLY A 82 25.69 7.92 -7.80
C GLY A 82 26.70 8.96 -7.31
N GLY A 83 26.62 9.37 -6.04
CA GLY A 83 27.56 10.29 -5.42
C GLY A 83 26.99 11.69 -5.14
N PRO A 84 27.83 12.60 -4.61
CA PRO A 84 27.47 13.95 -4.17
C PRO A 84 26.61 14.77 -5.13
N ASP A 85 26.97 14.76 -6.42
CA ASP A 85 26.34 15.60 -7.45
C ASP A 85 25.15 14.93 -8.16
N SER A 86 24.72 13.78 -7.65
CA SER A 86 23.56 13.08 -8.23
C SER A 86 22.26 13.78 -7.83
N PRO A 87 21.31 13.99 -8.77
CA PRO A 87 20.04 14.62 -8.45
C PRO A 87 19.24 13.78 -7.45
N ILE A 88 18.98 14.31 -6.25
CA ILE A 88 18.21 13.66 -5.20
C ILE A 88 16.93 14.46 -4.92
N VAL A 89 15.79 13.77 -4.96
CA VAL A 89 14.49 14.35 -4.60
C VAL A 89 14.07 13.89 -3.21
N VAL A 90 13.64 14.82 -2.38
CA VAL A 90 13.09 14.54 -1.04
C VAL A 90 11.59 14.87 -1.04
N ILE A 91 10.75 13.91 -0.64
CA ILE A 91 9.30 14.03 -0.65
C ILE A 91 8.76 13.99 0.80
N PRO A 92 8.63 15.14 1.48
CA PRO A 92 8.28 15.22 2.90
C PRO A 92 6.77 15.12 3.20
N THR A 93 5.94 14.79 2.21
CA THR A 93 4.47 14.79 2.29
C THR A 93 3.89 13.98 3.45
N ALA A 94 4.57 12.92 3.91
CA ALA A 94 4.18 12.18 5.10
C ALA A 94 4.06 13.07 6.36
N GLY A 95 4.89 14.13 6.47
CA GLY A 95 4.89 15.05 7.61
C GLY A 95 3.59 15.84 7.74
N GLY A 96 2.92 16.15 6.62
CA GLY A 96 1.58 16.73 6.59
C GLY A 96 1.50 18.23 6.87
N ALA A 97 2.59 18.99 6.68
CA ALA A 97 2.47 20.42 6.51
C ALA A 97 1.73 20.74 5.19
N GLU A 98 1.05 21.88 5.14
CA GLU A 98 0.34 22.34 3.94
C GLU A 98 1.29 22.65 2.78
N THR A 99 2.48 23.15 3.10
CA THR A 99 3.52 23.48 2.13
C THR A 99 4.88 22.99 2.60
N TYR A 100 5.71 22.62 1.62
CA TYR A 100 7.13 22.39 1.78
C TYR A 100 7.85 23.07 0.62
N ASP A 101 8.92 23.79 0.91
CA ASP A 101 9.74 24.46 -0.08
C ASP A 101 11.21 24.01 0.02
N GLN A 102 12.09 24.61 -0.79
CA GLN A 102 13.51 24.26 -0.83
C GLN A 102 14.29 24.65 0.45
N SER A 103 13.67 25.37 1.39
CA SER A 103 14.22 25.67 2.72
C SER A 103 13.95 24.56 3.74
N TYR A 104 13.26 23.47 3.34
CA TYR A 104 12.94 22.34 4.21
C TYR A 104 14.16 21.87 5.04
N PRO A 105 14.11 21.97 6.39
CA PRO A 105 15.25 21.63 7.24
C PRO A 105 15.73 20.17 7.11
N GLY A 106 14.84 19.26 6.69
CA GLY A 106 15.19 17.86 6.47
C GLY A 106 16.21 17.63 5.35
N LEU A 107 16.50 18.64 4.52
CA LEU A 107 17.60 18.58 3.56
C LEU A 107 18.99 18.61 4.21
N GLN A 108 19.11 19.16 5.42
CA GLN A 108 20.42 19.39 6.05
C GLN A 108 21.21 18.08 6.23
N ALA A 109 20.54 17.01 6.66
CA ALA A 109 21.19 15.72 6.85
C ALA A 109 21.75 15.11 5.54
N PHE A 110 21.16 15.44 4.38
CA PHE A 110 21.69 15.05 3.08
C PHE A 110 22.91 15.88 2.68
N ARG A 111 22.88 17.19 2.97
CA ARG A 111 24.03 18.08 2.76
C ARG A 111 25.22 17.67 3.61
N ASP A 112 24.96 17.31 4.87
CA ASP A 112 25.98 16.80 5.79
C ASP A 112 26.56 15.46 5.29
N ALA A 113 25.76 14.64 4.60
CA ALA A 113 26.18 13.42 3.91
C ALA A 113 26.83 13.68 2.53
N GLY A 114 27.03 14.94 2.15
CA GLY A 114 27.74 15.37 0.94
C GLY A 114 26.89 15.59 -0.30
N ALA A 115 25.56 15.49 -0.25
CA ALA A 115 24.71 15.75 -1.41
C ALA A 115 24.67 17.24 -1.78
N THR A 116 24.80 17.56 -3.07
CA THR A 116 24.85 18.94 -3.59
C THR A 116 23.64 19.30 -4.45
N ASP A 117 23.02 18.33 -5.14
CA ASP A 117 21.81 18.52 -5.96
C ASP A 117 20.58 17.93 -5.26
N LEU A 118 19.86 18.79 -4.55
CA LEU A 118 18.70 18.43 -3.74
C LEU A 118 17.47 19.23 -4.17
N VAL A 119 16.36 18.53 -4.38
CA VAL A 119 15.05 19.14 -4.65
C VAL A 119 14.00 18.60 -3.68
N VAL A 120 13.26 19.49 -3.04
CA VAL A 120 12.03 19.15 -2.31
C VAL A 120 10.88 19.10 -3.30
N LEU A 121 10.10 18.03 -3.24
CA LEU A 121 8.90 17.85 -4.05
C LEU A 121 7.72 17.50 -3.15
N HIS A 122 6.64 18.28 -3.23
CA HIS A 122 5.46 18.12 -2.39
C HIS A 122 4.20 18.61 -3.09
N THR A 123 3.15 17.80 -2.99
CA THR A 123 1.75 18.15 -3.29
C THR A 123 0.87 17.12 -2.58
N THR A 124 -0.34 17.52 -2.21
CA THR A 124 -1.42 16.61 -1.79
C THR A 124 -2.51 16.49 -2.86
N ASP A 125 -2.41 17.29 -3.92
CA ASP A 125 -3.30 17.25 -5.08
C ASP A 125 -2.82 16.20 -6.08
N ARG A 126 -3.69 15.26 -6.41
CA ARG A 126 -3.41 14.15 -7.34
C ARG A 126 -3.28 14.63 -8.78
N ASP A 127 -4.06 15.63 -9.21
CA ASP A 127 -3.97 16.18 -10.57
C ASP A 127 -2.61 16.88 -10.76
N VAL A 128 -2.11 17.53 -9.71
CA VAL A 128 -0.75 18.07 -9.69
C VAL A 128 0.28 16.95 -9.73
N ALA A 129 0.10 15.89 -8.94
CA ALA A 129 0.99 14.72 -8.94
C ALA A 129 1.01 13.96 -10.28
N ASP A 130 -0.05 14.08 -11.10
CA ASP A 130 -0.15 13.53 -12.45
C ASP A 130 0.38 14.46 -13.55
N SER A 131 0.75 15.70 -13.20
CA SER A 131 1.23 16.67 -14.19
C SER A 131 2.72 16.47 -14.52
N GLU A 132 3.08 16.55 -15.80
CA GLU A 132 4.48 16.46 -16.24
C GLU A 132 5.36 17.56 -15.61
N ALA A 133 4.81 18.75 -15.38
CA ALA A 133 5.52 19.84 -14.72
C ALA A 133 5.97 19.45 -13.30
N PHE A 134 5.11 18.75 -12.55
CA PHE A 134 5.43 18.30 -11.20
C PHE A 134 6.38 17.10 -11.19
N VAL A 135 6.22 16.18 -12.15
CA VAL A 135 6.99 14.93 -12.22
C VAL A 135 8.39 15.12 -12.78
N SER A 136 8.63 16.18 -13.56
CA SER A 136 9.91 16.44 -14.25
C SER A 136 11.18 16.27 -13.38
N PRO A 137 11.25 16.71 -12.12
CA PRO A 137 12.41 16.45 -11.26
C PRO A 137 12.69 14.94 -11.06
N LEU A 138 11.66 14.11 -10.95
CA LEU A 138 11.76 12.66 -10.76
C LEU A 138 12.30 11.94 -12.00
N ARG A 139 12.03 12.47 -13.20
CA ARG A 139 12.54 11.89 -14.47
C ARG A 139 14.08 11.87 -14.52
N ARG A 140 14.73 12.84 -13.86
CA ARG A 140 16.20 12.94 -13.76
C ARG A 140 16.75 12.43 -12.43
N ALA A 141 15.93 12.36 -11.38
CA ALA A 141 16.32 11.95 -10.03
C ALA A 141 17.04 10.60 -10.03
N ARG A 142 18.22 10.53 -9.42
CA ARG A 142 18.96 9.30 -9.19
C ARG A 142 18.73 8.74 -7.78
N GLY A 143 18.28 9.56 -6.85
CA GLY A 143 17.79 9.16 -5.55
C GLY A 143 16.44 9.80 -5.23
N VAL A 144 15.54 9.06 -4.58
CA VAL A 144 14.33 9.62 -3.97
C VAL A 144 14.23 9.19 -2.52
N TRP A 145 13.95 10.14 -1.63
CA TRP A 145 13.82 9.88 -0.21
C TRP A 145 12.47 10.32 0.37
N PHE A 146 11.87 9.45 1.17
CA PHE A 146 10.67 9.71 1.96
C PHE A 146 11.01 9.83 3.46
N PRO A 147 10.93 11.04 4.05
CA PRO A 147 10.97 11.20 5.51
C PRO A 147 9.79 10.53 6.23
N GLY A 148 9.84 10.56 7.56
CA GLY A 148 8.77 10.02 8.42
C GLY A 148 7.51 10.89 8.46
N GLY A 149 6.47 10.39 9.14
CA GLY A 149 5.17 11.04 9.27
C GLY A 149 4.03 10.03 9.26
N ARG A 150 3.02 10.25 8.42
CA ARG A 150 1.88 9.35 8.20
C ARG A 150 1.90 8.81 6.77
N GLN A 151 2.16 7.52 6.61
CA GLN A 151 2.41 6.89 5.31
C GLN A 151 1.22 6.99 4.35
N TRP A 152 -0.02 6.99 4.83
CA TRP A 152 -1.20 7.10 3.97
C TRP A 152 -1.25 8.43 3.22
N ARG A 153 -0.67 9.52 3.75
CA ARG A 153 -0.60 10.79 3.01
C ARG A 153 0.18 10.66 1.70
N LEU A 154 1.18 9.78 1.67
CA LEU A 154 1.92 9.49 0.44
C LEU A 154 1.08 8.63 -0.51
N ALA A 155 0.34 7.65 0.01
CA ALA A 155 -0.56 6.83 -0.81
C ALA A 155 -1.70 7.68 -1.40
N ASP A 156 -2.37 8.49 -0.58
CA ASP A 156 -3.47 9.37 -1.00
C ASP A 156 -3.00 10.32 -2.12
N ALA A 157 -1.82 10.92 -1.97
CA ALA A 157 -1.28 11.89 -2.91
C ALA A 157 -0.69 11.26 -4.18
N TYR A 158 -0.03 10.10 -4.09
CA TYR A 158 0.84 9.60 -5.16
C TYR A 158 0.50 8.21 -5.69
N LEU A 159 -0.26 7.39 -4.97
CA LEU A 159 -0.58 6.04 -5.45
C LEU A 159 -1.32 6.14 -6.78
N ASP A 160 -0.85 5.39 -7.76
CA ASP A 160 -1.39 5.33 -9.13
C ASP A 160 -1.38 6.67 -9.89
N THR A 161 -0.44 7.55 -9.56
CA THR A 161 -0.15 8.77 -10.33
C THR A 161 1.16 8.65 -11.14
N GLU A 162 1.45 9.63 -12.00
CA GLU A 162 2.73 9.73 -12.71
C GLU A 162 3.93 9.85 -11.75
N VAL A 163 3.76 10.39 -10.54
CA VAL A 163 4.79 10.30 -9.49
C VAL A 163 5.09 8.84 -9.14
N HIS A 164 4.08 7.99 -8.96
CA HIS A 164 4.27 6.58 -8.63
C HIS A 164 5.01 5.82 -9.73
N GLU A 165 4.68 6.08 -11.01
CA GLU A 165 5.41 5.48 -12.13
C GLU A 165 6.84 6.02 -12.24
N ALA A 166 7.06 7.32 -12.00
CA ALA A 166 8.39 7.91 -12.00
C ALA A 166 9.29 7.34 -10.87
N LEU A 167 8.73 7.01 -9.70
CA LEU A 167 9.49 6.32 -8.63
C LEU A 167 9.94 4.93 -9.07
N ARG A 168 9.09 4.20 -9.80
CA ARG A 168 9.45 2.91 -10.40
C ARG A 168 10.50 3.09 -11.49
N ASP A 169 10.45 4.20 -12.24
CA ASP A 169 11.47 4.53 -13.23
C ASP A 169 12.82 4.68 -12.55
N VAL A 170 12.92 5.45 -11.46
CA VAL A 170 14.17 5.62 -10.70
C VAL A 170 14.88 4.29 -10.43
N LEU A 171 14.14 3.28 -9.95
CA LEU A 171 14.68 1.94 -9.74
C LEU A 171 15.08 1.25 -11.05
N ARG A 172 14.24 1.28 -12.08
CA ARG A 172 14.52 0.68 -13.41
C ARG A 172 15.81 1.20 -14.04
N ARG A 173 16.13 2.49 -13.85
CA ARG A 173 17.38 3.12 -14.35
C ARG A 173 18.57 2.98 -13.40
N GLY A 174 18.43 2.20 -12.33
CA GLY A 174 19.52 1.90 -11.41
C GLY A 174 19.75 2.94 -10.32
N GLY A 175 18.77 3.81 -10.06
CA GLY A 175 18.77 4.73 -8.93
C GLY A 175 18.32 4.07 -7.63
N VAL A 176 18.18 4.88 -6.58
CA VAL A 176 17.80 4.44 -5.24
C VAL A 176 16.50 5.11 -4.79
N VAL A 177 15.61 4.34 -4.18
CA VAL A 177 14.45 4.87 -3.47
C VAL A 177 14.55 4.44 -2.01
N GLY A 178 14.41 5.36 -1.08
CA GLY A 178 14.56 5.08 0.33
C GLY A 178 13.61 5.88 1.19
N GLY A 179 13.53 5.50 2.47
CA GLY A 179 12.78 6.26 3.43
C GLY A 179 12.94 5.77 4.86
N SER A 180 12.40 6.56 5.78
CA SER A 180 12.47 6.32 7.23
C SER A 180 11.09 6.32 7.86
N SER A 181 10.82 5.35 8.75
CA SER A 181 9.54 5.21 9.44
C SER A 181 8.36 5.07 8.44
N ALA A 182 7.43 6.01 8.39
CA ALA A 182 6.36 6.04 7.40
C ALA A 182 6.89 5.97 5.95
N GLY A 183 7.99 6.68 5.65
CA GLY A 183 8.61 6.66 4.34
C GLY A 183 9.32 5.34 4.00
N ALA A 184 9.65 4.51 5.00
CA ALA A 184 10.12 3.15 4.76
C ALA A 184 8.95 2.21 4.46
N THR A 185 7.86 2.38 5.22
CA THR A 185 6.69 1.51 5.14
C THR A 185 5.97 1.66 3.79
N ILE A 186 5.88 2.88 3.26
CA ILE A 186 5.23 3.18 1.97
C ILE A 186 5.86 2.46 0.76
N LEU A 187 7.09 1.95 0.90
CA LEU A 187 7.76 1.19 -0.16
C LEU A 187 7.19 -0.23 -0.31
N GLY A 188 6.40 -0.70 0.65
CA GLY A 188 5.73 -1.99 0.61
C GLY A 188 4.50 -1.99 -0.29
N SER A 189 4.16 -3.16 -0.84
CA SER A 189 2.92 -3.37 -1.60
C SER A 189 1.67 -3.50 -0.73
N TYR A 190 1.85 -3.66 0.58
CA TYR A 190 0.79 -3.77 1.57
C TYR A 190 1.19 -3.03 2.84
N LEU A 191 0.23 -2.29 3.41
CA LEU A 191 0.43 -1.47 4.59
C LEU A 191 -0.51 -1.94 5.68
N ALA A 192 0.05 -2.42 6.79
CA ALA A 192 -0.73 -2.58 8.00
C ALA A 192 -1.02 -1.20 8.59
N ARG A 193 -2.28 -0.91 8.88
CA ARG A 193 -2.70 0.34 9.53
C ARG A 193 -3.24 0.05 10.92
N GLY A 194 -2.46 0.42 11.93
CA GLY A 194 -2.95 0.42 13.31
C GLY A 194 -4.17 1.32 13.45
N ASP A 195 -5.14 0.87 14.24
CA ASP A 195 -6.36 1.58 14.55
C ASP A 195 -6.08 2.95 15.21
N SER A 196 -6.91 3.94 14.87
CA SER A 196 -6.72 5.30 15.37
C SER A 196 -6.98 5.44 16.87
N ALA A 197 -7.76 4.54 17.47
CA ALA A 197 -8.17 4.54 18.88
C ALA A 197 -7.40 3.51 19.75
N THR A 198 -6.85 2.44 19.16
CA THR A 198 -6.15 1.39 19.93
C THR A 198 -4.94 0.78 19.22
N ASN A 199 -3.97 0.28 20.00
CA ASN A 199 -2.79 -0.43 19.49
C ASN A 199 -2.97 -1.95 19.36
N THR A 200 -4.17 -2.47 19.67
CA THR A 200 -4.47 -3.92 19.63
C THR A 200 -5.12 -4.37 18.32
N ILE A 201 -5.58 -3.43 17.51
CA ILE A 201 -6.18 -3.69 16.21
C ILE A 201 -5.17 -3.27 15.13
N MET A 202 -4.64 -4.26 14.42
CA MET A 202 -3.58 -4.08 13.43
C MET A 202 -4.07 -3.50 12.09
N MET A 203 -5.38 -3.58 11.82
CA MET A 203 -6.05 -3.04 10.63
C MET A 203 -7.31 -2.29 11.08
N GLY A 204 -7.14 -1.04 11.49
CA GLY A 204 -8.23 -0.16 11.90
C GLY A 204 -8.44 1.05 10.99
N ASP A 205 -9.42 1.87 11.34
CA ASP A 205 -9.97 2.95 10.51
C ASP A 205 -9.21 4.28 10.56
#